data_AF-A0A6P6S9Q4-F1
#
_entry.id   AF-A0A6P6S9Q4-F1
#
_cell.length_a   1.000
_cell.length_b   1.000
_cell.length_c   1.000
_cell.angle_alpha   90.00
_cell.angle_beta   90.00
_cell.angle_gamma   90.00
#
_symmetry.space_group_name_H-M   'P 1'
#
loop_
_entity.id
_entity.type
_entity.pdbx_description
1 polymer ?
#
loop_
_entity_poly.entity_id
_entity_poly.type
_entity_poly.pdbx_seq_one_letter_code
_entity_poly.pdbx_strand_id
1 'polypeptide(L)'
;MDRLLITAAQVDKTGCATPFNDVAQYFNWKLKEAVFQLRKELPKAALTYVDIYTLKYDLISHAKKHGFEHPLRACCGHGGKYNFNAHFGCGSKIKVKGKEIMIARSCKDPSVMINWDGVHYTQAANKWVFDRIVDGSYSDPVIPLTMACHRR
;
A
#
# COMPACT_ATOMS: atom_id res chain seq x y z
N MET A 1 8.14 0.66 -14.55
CA MET A 1 7.93 1.96 -13.88
C MET A 1 8.99 3.00 -14.28
N ASP A 2 9.79 2.75 -15.34
CA ASP A 2 10.90 3.63 -15.77
C ASP A 2 10.50 4.71 -16.80
N ARG A 3 9.20 4.93 -17.04
CA ARG A 3 8.73 5.84 -18.10
C ARG A 3 8.41 7.26 -17.63
N LEU A 4 8.34 7.51 -16.33
CA LEU A 4 8.02 8.83 -15.77
C LEU A 4 9.11 9.24 -14.79
N LEU A 5 9.94 10.19 -15.20
CA LEU A 5 10.92 10.83 -14.31
C LEU A 5 10.16 11.75 -13.35
N ILE A 6 10.15 11.39 -12.07
CA ILE A 6 9.59 12.22 -11.01
C ILE A 6 10.62 13.28 -10.60
N THR A 7 10.26 14.55 -10.76
CA THR A 7 11.11 15.66 -10.31
C THR A 7 10.98 15.87 -8.80
N ALA A 8 11.95 16.56 -8.18
CA ALA A 8 11.89 16.88 -6.75
C ALA A 8 10.63 17.69 -6.37
N ALA A 9 10.13 18.54 -7.28
CA ALA A 9 8.90 19.30 -7.09
C ALA A 9 7.62 18.43 -7.10
N GLN A 10 7.71 17.21 -7.64
CA GLN A 10 6.63 16.23 -7.71
C GLN A 10 6.70 15.20 -6.57
N VAL A 11 7.47 15.50 -5.52
CA VAL A 11 7.53 14.69 -4.31
C VAL A 11 6.91 15.48 -3.17
N ASP A 12 5.88 14.94 -2.54
CA ASP A 12 5.22 15.60 -1.41
C ASP A 12 6.08 15.56 -0.14
N LYS A 13 5.60 16.21 0.93
CA LYS A 13 6.30 16.28 2.22
C LYS A 13 6.50 14.91 2.88
N THR A 14 5.68 13.93 2.52
CA THR A 14 5.75 12.55 3.00
C THR A 14 6.77 11.73 2.19
N GLY A 15 7.22 12.23 1.04
CA GLY A 15 8.15 11.58 0.12
C GLY A 15 7.47 10.76 -0.97
N CYS A 16 6.16 10.90 -1.14
CA CYS A 16 5.37 10.22 -2.18
C CYS A 16 5.36 11.05 -3.47
N ALA A 17 5.33 10.37 -4.62
CA ALA A 17 5.27 11.01 -5.92
C ALA A 17 3.84 11.50 -6.22
N THR A 18 3.64 12.82 -6.29
CA THR A 18 2.33 13.45 -6.42
C THR A 18 1.55 13.03 -7.68
N PRO A 19 2.15 12.86 -8.88
CA PRO A 19 1.38 12.46 -10.05
C PRO A 19 0.73 11.07 -9.89
N PHE A 20 1.38 10.15 -9.17
CA PHE A 20 0.80 8.84 -8.89
C PHE A 20 -0.26 8.90 -7.78
N ASN A 21 -0.08 9.79 -6.79
CA ASN A 21 -1.11 10.07 -5.80
C ASN A 21 -2.38 10.61 -6.46
N ASP A 22 -2.26 11.52 -7.43
CA ASP A 22 -3.40 12.11 -8.13
C ASP A 22 -4.16 11.07 -8.96
N VAL A 23 -3.43 10.21 -9.68
CA VAL A 23 -4.04 9.09 -10.44
C VAL A 23 -4.76 8.12 -9.50
N ALA A 24 -4.15 7.75 -8.38
CA ALA A 24 -4.76 6.83 -7.41
C ALA A 24 -6.04 7.43 -6.80
N GLN A 25 -6.01 8.70 -6.40
CA GLN A 25 -7.17 9.39 -5.84
C GLN A 25 -8.29 9.53 -6.88
N TYR A 26 -7.96 9.88 -8.12
CA TYR A 26 -8.95 9.97 -9.20
C TYR A 26 -9.61 8.61 -9.48
N PHE A 27 -8.81 7.54 -9.55
CA PHE A 27 -9.33 6.18 -9.70
C PHE A 27 -10.27 5.81 -8.55
N ASN A 28 -9.87 6.07 -7.31
CA ASN A 28 -10.67 5.77 -6.12
C ASN A 28 -11.98 6.57 -6.07
N TRP A 29 -11.96 7.82 -6.51
CA TRP A 29 -13.17 8.62 -6.66
C TRP A 29 -14.14 7.99 -7.67
N LYS A 30 -13.66 7.60 -8.86
CA LYS A 30 -14.46 6.90 -9.87
C LYS A 30 -14.95 5.53 -9.40
N LEU A 31 -14.13 4.79 -8.68
CA LEU A 31 -14.51 3.51 -8.08
C LEU A 31 -15.66 3.70 -7.09
N LYS A 32 -15.60 4.73 -6.24
CA LYS A 32 -16.67 5.05 -5.29
C LYS A 32 -17.98 5.40 -6.01
N GLU A 33 -17.92 6.20 -7.07
CA GLU A 33 -19.10 6.50 -7.91
C GLU A 33 -19.70 5.22 -8.52
N ALA A 34 -18.87 4.33 -9.07
CA ALA A 34 -19.31 3.06 -9.65
C ALA A 34 -19.98 2.16 -8.60
N VAL A 35 -19.39 2.03 -7.40
CA VAL A 35 -19.98 1.27 -6.29
C VAL A 35 -21.35 1.84 -5.91
N PHE A 36 -21.49 3.16 -5.89
CA PHE A 36 -22.77 3.81 -5.60
C PHE A 36 -23.85 3.50 -6.64
N GLN A 37 -23.51 3.49 -7.94
CA GLN A 37 -24.48 3.09 -8.98
C GLN A 37 -24.82 1.61 -8.91
N LEU A 38 -23.83 0.74 -8.69
CA LEU A 38 -24.05 -0.70 -8.56
C LEU A 38 -24.98 -1.04 -7.39
N ARG A 39 -24.95 -0.29 -6.28
CA ARG A 39 -25.92 -0.46 -5.18
C ARG A 39 -27.37 -0.22 -5.60
N LYS A 40 -27.60 0.70 -6.55
CA LYS A 40 -28.94 0.98 -7.09
C LYS A 40 -29.38 -0.10 -8.06
N GLU A 41 -28.47 -0.57 -8.92
CA GLU A 41 -28.75 -1.58 -9.94
C GLU A 41 -28.88 -2.98 -9.35
N LEU A 42 -28.16 -3.27 -8.27
CA LEU A 42 -28.10 -4.58 -7.61
C LEU A 42 -28.60 -4.48 -6.16
N PRO A 43 -29.89 -4.19 -5.91
CA PRO A 43 -30.42 -3.97 -4.56
C PRO A 43 -30.34 -5.22 -3.65
N LYS A 44 -30.05 -6.39 -4.23
CA LYS A 44 -29.85 -7.65 -3.48
C LYS A 44 -28.40 -7.89 -3.08
N ALA A 45 -27.44 -7.19 -3.66
CA ALA A 45 -26.02 -7.32 -3.38
C ALA A 45 -25.58 -6.39 -2.25
N ALA A 46 -24.64 -6.84 -1.42
CA ALA A 46 -23.95 -5.99 -0.46
C ALA A 46 -22.64 -5.51 -1.07
N LEU A 47 -22.50 -4.20 -1.25
CA LEU A 47 -21.33 -3.58 -1.86
C LEU A 47 -20.78 -2.52 -0.91
N THR A 48 -19.56 -2.72 -0.41
CA THR A 48 -18.88 -1.78 0.50
C THR A 48 -17.64 -1.23 -0.18
N TYR A 49 -17.49 0.09 -0.17
CA TYR A 49 -16.26 0.76 -0.57
C TYR A 49 -15.40 0.97 0.67
N VAL A 50 -14.10 0.67 0.60
CA VAL A 50 -13.17 0.85 1.71
C VAL A 50 -12.08 1.84 1.30
N ASP A 51 -11.92 2.93 2.04
CA ASP A 51 -10.92 3.97 1.75
C ASP A 51 -9.52 3.57 2.25
N ILE A 52 -8.88 2.69 1.48
CA ILE A 52 -7.50 2.25 1.75
C ILE A 52 -6.48 3.38 1.51
N TYR A 53 -6.77 4.33 0.63
CA TYR A 53 -5.82 5.40 0.30
C TYR A 53 -5.55 6.29 1.51
N THR A 54 -6.61 6.78 2.16
CA THR A 54 -6.49 7.63 3.35
C THR A 54 -5.72 6.91 4.46
N LEU A 55 -6.01 5.62 4.70
CA LEU A 55 -5.29 4.81 5.68
C LEU A 55 -3.81 4.63 5.35
N LYS A 56 -3.50 4.29 4.10
CA LYS A 56 -2.12 4.13 3.65
C LYS A 56 -1.33 5.42 3.82
N TYR A 57 -1.93 6.55 3.44
CA TYR A 57 -1.27 7.85 3.52
C TYR A 57 -1.01 8.25 4.98
N ASP A 58 -1.97 8.02 5.89
CA ASP A 58 -1.77 8.23 7.33
C ASP A 58 -0.65 7.34 7.88
N LEU A 59 -0.65 6.04 7.55
CA LEU A 59 0.36 5.10 8.01
C LEU A 59 1.78 5.54 7.61
N ILE A 60 1.96 5.95 6.35
CA ILE A 60 3.25 6.38 5.81
C ILE A 60 3.68 7.72 6.43
N SER A 61 2.78 8.70 6.48
CA SER A 61 3.07 10.05 7.00
C SER A 61 3.35 10.06 8.51
N HIS A 62 2.70 9.16 9.27
CA HIS A 62 2.85 9.05 10.72
C HIS A 62 3.51 7.74 11.16
N ALA A 63 4.35 7.13 10.32
CA ALA A 63 4.94 5.81 10.56
C ALA A 63 5.55 5.63 11.95
N LYS A 64 6.35 6.61 12.40
CA LYS A 64 6.97 6.58 13.74
C LYS A 64 5.95 6.53 14.88
N LYS A 65 4.84 7.27 14.76
CA LYS A 65 3.75 7.27 15.75
C LYS A 65 3.09 5.89 15.84
N HIS A 66 3.08 5.15 14.73
CA HIS A 66 2.48 3.83 14.62
C HIS A 66 3.47 2.68 14.86
N GLY A 67 4.71 2.98 15.29
CA GLY A 67 5.74 1.97 15.59
C GLY A 67 6.53 1.47 14.39
N PHE A 68 6.41 2.13 13.23
CA PHE A 68 7.13 1.78 12.02
C PHE A 68 8.33 2.70 11.76
N GLU A 69 9.34 2.12 11.11
CA GLU A 69 10.58 2.74 10.68
C GLU A 69 10.64 2.81 9.14
N HIS A 70 11.43 3.77 8.64
CA HIS A 70 11.73 3.91 7.21
C HIS A 70 10.51 3.73 6.27
N PRO A 71 9.49 4.60 6.35
CA PRO A 71 8.17 4.38 5.74
C PRO A 71 8.15 4.10 4.23
N LEU A 72 9.18 4.53 3.52
CA LEU A 72 9.30 4.41 2.07
C LEU A 72 10.32 3.36 1.61
N ARG A 73 11.04 2.71 2.54
CA ARG A 73 12.08 1.74 2.21
C ARG A 73 11.49 0.33 2.22
N ALA A 74 11.76 -0.45 1.18
CA ALA A 74 11.37 -1.87 1.13
C ALA A 74 12.23 -2.71 2.08
N CYS A 75 11.60 -3.64 2.81
CA CYS A 75 12.30 -4.58 3.68
C CYS A 75 13.10 -5.59 2.86
N CYS A 76 12.48 -6.24 1.87
CA CYS A 76 13.09 -7.19 0.97
C CYS A 76 13.31 -6.58 -0.41
N GLY A 77 14.57 -6.29 -0.72
CA GLY A 77 14.90 -5.69 -1.99
C GLY A 77 16.36 -5.35 -2.10
N HIS A 78 16.69 -4.64 -3.18
CA HIS A 78 18.04 -4.26 -3.51
C HIS A 78 18.06 -2.88 -4.17
N GLY A 79 19.04 -2.06 -3.83
CA GLY A 79 19.37 -0.83 -4.57
C GLY A 79 18.88 0.47 -3.94
N GLY A 80 19.72 1.51 -4.05
CA GLY A 80 19.35 2.91 -3.81
C GLY A 80 18.76 3.26 -2.44
N LYS A 81 18.16 4.46 -2.38
CA LYS A 81 17.53 5.04 -1.18
C LYS A 81 16.37 4.19 -0.65
N TYR A 82 15.56 3.63 -1.55
CA TYR A 82 14.32 2.92 -1.22
C TYR A 82 14.48 1.40 -1.08
N ASN A 83 15.69 0.86 -1.25
CA ASN A 83 15.95 -0.58 -1.27
C ASN A 83 15.10 -1.32 -2.32
N PHE A 84 14.91 -0.70 -3.49
CA PHE A 84 14.01 -1.19 -4.53
C PHE A 84 14.68 -1.10 -5.90
N ASN A 85 14.45 -2.12 -6.72
CA ASN A 85 14.86 -2.17 -8.12
C ASN A 85 13.81 -2.93 -8.93
N ALA A 86 13.31 -2.33 -10.00
CA ALA A 86 12.27 -2.92 -10.84
C ALA A 86 12.71 -4.21 -11.57
N HIS A 87 14.02 -4.42 -11.73
CA HIS A 87 14.60 -5.58 -12.43
C HIS A 87 15.04 -6.68 -11.45
N PHE A 88 15.26 -6.35 -10.17
CA PHE A 88 15.73 -7.26 -9.14
C PHE A 88 14.83 -7.20 -7.91
N GLY A 89 13.74 -7.98 -7.96
CA GLY A 89 12.79 -8.10 -6.87
C GLY A 89 13.32 -8.90 -5.67
N CYS A 90 12.51 -8.99 -4.63
CA CYS A 90 12.82 -9.79 -3.44
C CYS A 90 13.24 -11.22 -3.80
N GLY A 91 14.34 -11.69 -3.20
CA GLY A 91 14.89 -13.02 -3.46
C GLY A 91 15.73 -13.14 -4.73
N SER A 92 15.84 -12.08 -5.55
CA SER A 92 16.69 -12.09 -6.74
C SER A 92 18.13 -12.45 -6.43
N LYS A 93 18.69 -13.27 -7.32
CA LYS A 93 20.07 -13.74 -7.28
C LYS A 93 20.82 -13.30 -8.54
N ILE A 94 22.12 -13.10 -8.40
CA ILE A 94 23.03 -12.91 -9.53
C ILE A 94 24.16 -13.94 -9.45
N LYS A 95 24.75 -14.28 -10.59
CA LYS A 95 25.95 -15.12 -10.64
C LYS A 95 27.19 -14.25 -10.50
N VAL A 96 28.01 -14.51 -9.49
CA VAL A 96 29.33 -13.89 -9.32
C VAL A 96 30.36 -15.01 -9.27
N LYS A 97 31.28 -15.03 -10.24
CA LYS A 97 32.32 -16.08 -10.37
C LYS A 97 31.74 -17.51 -10.32
N GLY A 98 30.64 -17.74 -11.04
CA GLY A 98 29.96 -19.04 -11.10
C GLY A 98 29.06 -19.40 -9.92
N LYS A 99 29.10 -18.63 -8.82
CA LYS A 99 28.25 -18.85 -7.63
C LYS A 99 27.00 -17.96 -7.66
N GLU A 100 25.85 -18.52 -7.33
CA GLU A 100 24.64 -17.72 -7.11
C GLU A 100 24.71 -16.98 -5.77
N ILE A 101 24.47 -15.67 -5.80
CA ILE A 101 24.41 -14.80 -4.63
C ILE A 101 23.07 -14.07 -4.61
N MET A 102 22.33 -14.20 -3.52
CA MET A 102 21.11 -13.42 -3.29
C MET A 102 21.47 -11.97 -2.94
N ILE A 103 21.02 -11.04 -3.79
CA ILE A 103 21.29 -9.61 -3.68
C ILE A 103 20.12 -8.82 -3.09
N ALA A 104 18.89 -9.33 -3.27
CA ALA A 104 17.68 -8.73 -2.74
C ALA A 104 17.20 -9.55 -1.53
N ARG A 105 17.78 -9.26 -0.37
CA ARG A 105 17.50 -9.97 0.88
C ARG A 105 16.42 -9.25 1.67
N SER A 106 15.70 -9.99 2.49
CA SER A 106 14.84 -9.43 3.52
C SER A 106 15.67 -8.64 4.56
N CYS A 107 15.05 -7.62 5.14
CA CYS A 107 15.58 -6.87 6.25
C CYS A 107 15.61 -7.74 7.52
N LYS A 108 16.32 -7.27 8.55
CA LYS A 108 16.46 -8.03 9.81
C LYS A 108 15.15 -8.15 10.58
N ASP A 109 14.34 -7.09 10.58
CA ASP A 109 13.09 -7.03 11.31
C ASP A 109 11.97 -6.47 10.41
N PRO A 110 11.12 -7.34 9.82
CA PRO A 110 9.99 -6.90 9.02
C PRO A 110 8.83 -6.33 9.87
N SER A 111 8.84 -6.50 11.19
CA SER A 111 7.74 -6.03 12.06
C SER A 111 7.69 -4.51 12.19
N VAL A 112 8.83 -3.84 11.98
CA VAL A 112 8.95 -2.38 12.01
C VAL A 112 8.87 -1.74 10.63
N MET A 113 8.70 -2.51 9.55
CA MET A 113 8.70 -1.98 8.18
C MET A 113 7.29 -1.94 7.60
N ILE A 114 6.95 -0.87 6.85
CA ILE A 114 5.65 -0.80 6.16
C ILE A 114 5.69 -1.58 4.85
N ASN A 115 6.72 -1.35 4.04
CA ASN A 115 6.84 -1.88 2.68
C ASN A 115 7.67 -3.18 2.67
N TRP A 116 7.12 -4.25 2.11
CA TRP A 116 7.83 -5.51 1.94
C TRP A 116 8.81 -5.45 0.77
N ASP A 117 8.37 -5.19 -0.46
CA ASP A 117 9.17 -5.43 -1.68
C ASP A 117 9.16 -4.29 -2.72
N GLY A 118 8.58 -3.15 -2.35
CA GLY A 118 8.32 -2.02 -3.23
C GLY A 118 6.83 -1.85 -3.56
N VAL A 119 6.02 -2.90 -3.43
CA VAL A 119 4.61 -2.91 -3.80
C VAL A 119 3.71 -3.35 -2.65
N HIS A 120 4.07 -4.43 -1.96
CA HIS A 120 3.25 -5.05 -0.92
C HIS A 120 3.57 -4.52 0.48
N TYR A 121 2.60 -4.59 1.38
CA TYR A 121 2.85 -4.35 2.81
C TYR A 121 3.52 -5.56 3.46
N THR A 122 4.26 -5.31 4.54
CA THR A 122 4.65 -6.38 5.47
C THR A 122 3.43 -6.95 6.19
N GLN A 123 3.60 -8.07 6.88
CA GLN A 123 2.55 -8.62 7.74
C GLN A 123 2.12 -7.62 8.83
N ALA A 124 3.07 -6.91 9.45
CA ALA A 124 2.77 -5.94 10.50
C ALA A 124 1.93 -4.76 9.98
N ALA A 125 2.27 -4.21 8.82
CA ALA A 125 1.49 -3.15 8.20
C ALA A 125 0.12 -3.64 7.72
N ASN A 126 0.01 -4.86 7.16
CA ASN A 126 -1.29 -5.45 6.84
C ASN A 126 -2.18 -5.59 8.08
N LYS A 127 -1.62 -6.06 9.21
CA LYS A 127 -2.37 -6.15 10.46
C LYS A 127 -2.87 -4.77 10.90
N TRP A 128 -2.00 -3.76 10.90
CA TRP A 128 -2.36 -2.39 11.27
C TRP A 128 -3.49 -1.83 10.40
N VAL A 129 -3.46 -2.08 9.10
CA VAL A 129 -4.51 -1.67 8.15
C VAL A 129 -5.81 -2.42 8.46
N PHE A 130 -5.74 -3.75 8.62
CA PHE A 130 -6.90 -4.59 8.92
C PHE A 130 -7.62 -4.13 10.20
N ASP A 131 -6.87 -3.91 11.27
CA ASP A 131 -7.39 -3.48 12.57
C ASP A 131 -8.19 -2.15 12.49
N ARG A 132 -7.95 -1.33 11.46
CA ARG A 132 -8.65 -0.04 11.25
C ARG A 132 -9.82 -0.11 10.29
N ILE A 133 -9.90 -1.12 9.43
CA ILE A 133 -11.03 -1.27 8.50
C ILE A 133 -12.10 -2.22 9.03
N VAL A 134 -11.76 -3.09 9.99
CA VAL A 134 -12.65 -4.16 10.47
C VAL A 134 -13.92 -3.64 11.13
N ASP A 135 -13.87 -2.48 11.79
CA ASP A 135 -15.02 -1.84 12.45
C ASP A 135 -15.89 -1.03 11.47
N GLY A 136 -15.46 -0.87 10.22
CA GLY A 136 -16.15 -0.10 9.20
C GLY A 136 -15.89 1.41 9.22
N SER A 137 -14.99 1.92 10.07
CA SER A 137 -14.70 3.36 10.19
C SER A 137 -14.21 4.01 8.89
N TYR A 138 -13.58 3.22 8.01
CA TYR A 138 -13.13 3.63 6.67
C TYR A 138 -13.99 3.07 5.54
N SER A 139 -15.16 2.54 5.88
CA SER A 139 -16.09 1.95 4.92
C SER A 139 -17.21 2.92 4.60
N ASP A 140 -17.68 2.85 3.36
CA ASP A 140 -18.93 3.45 2.90
C ASP A 140 -19.79 2.28 2.40
N PRO A 141 -21.01 2.03 2.95
CA PRO A 141 -21.51 2.66 4.18
C PRO A 141 -20.66 2.29 5.39
N VAL A 142 -20.74 3.08 6.47
CA VAL A 142 -20.06 2.78 7.73
C VAL A 142 -20.73 1.56 8.39
N ILE A 143 -20.18 0.38 8.12
CA ILE A 143 -20.66 -0.89 8.62
C ILE A 143 -19.46 -1.79 8.96
N PRO A 144 -19.43 -2.43 10.15
CA PRO A 144 -18.39 -3.39 10.48
C PRO A 144 -18.32 -4.52 9.44
N LEU A 145 -17.13 -5.06 9.22
CA LEU A 145 -16.91 -6.15 8.26
C LEU A 145 -17.78 -7.37 8.59
N THR A 146 -17.97 -7.66 9.89
CA THR A 146 -18.84 -8.74 10.37
C THR A 146 -20.31 -8.53 10.01
N MET A 147 -20.71 -7.29 9.75
CA MET A 147 -22.07 -6.90 9.39
C MET A 147 -22.22 -6.58 7.90
N ALA A 148 -21.14 -6.62 7.11
CA ALA A 148 -21.14 -6.11 5.72
C ALA A 148 -22.14 -6.84 4.79
N CYS A 149 -22.44 -8.11 5.06
CA CYS A 149 -23.41 -8.89 4.29
C CYS A 149 -24.81 -8.94 4.92
N HIS A 150 -24.97 -8.39 6.12
CA HIS A 150 -26.25 -8.34 6.81
C HIS A 150 -27.07 -7.18 6.25
N ARG A 151 -28.21 -7.50 5.64
CA ARG A 151 -29.14 -6.48 5.15
C ARG A 151 -29.69 -5.68 6.33
N ARG A 152 -29.68 -4.35 6.21
CA ARG A 152 -30.56 -3.48 6.98
C ARG A 152 -31.94 -3.45 6.33
#